data_AF-A0A1P8Q2P5-F1
#
_entry.id   AF-A0A1P8Q2P5-F1
#
_cell.length_a   1.000
_cell.length_b   1.000
_cell.length_c   1.000
_cell.angle_alpha   90.00
_cell.angle_beta   90.00
_cell.angle_gamma   90.00
#
_symmetry.space_group_name_H-M   'P 1'
#
loop_
_entity.id
_entity.type
_entity.pdbx_description
1 polymer ?
#
loop_
_entity_poly.entity_id
_entity_poly.type
_entity_poly.pdbx_seq_one_letter_code
_entity_poly.pdbx_strand_id
1 'polypeptide(L)'
;MTKVALMLDDNRNITNFAEYPYSLNQDTSKGWILVESDPAFNISDISNWTIRGSDNKLVHISSNQTPDEENQNAITELTKQGLNQVLTVGQIQSAVTEVTKQNLDLARDNIQLKQDKTDMQSAITELTKQVITLSTPVSTTETTTK
;
A
#
# COMPACT_ATOMS: atom_id res chain seq x y z
N MET A 1 -24.23 -26.54 -19.92
CA MET A 1 -22.77 -26.63 -20.05
C MET A 1 -22.46 -27.68 -21.09
N THR A 2 -21.52 -27.43 -21.98
CA THR A 2 -21.07 -28.40 -22.98
C THR A 2 -20.01 -29.29 -22.35
N LYS A 3 -20.04 -30.59 -22.63
CA LYS A 3 -18.99 -31.51 -22.19
C LYS A 3 -18.03 -31.79 -23.33
N VAL A 4 -16.75 -31.92 -22.99
CA VAL A 4 -15.70 -32.34 -23.91
C VAL A 4 -15.08 -33.64 -23.41
N ALA A 5 -14.64 -34.48 -24.34
CA ALA A 5 -13.93 -35.70 -24.00
C ALA A 5 -12.46 -35.54 -24.41
N LEU A 6 -11.57 -35.95 -23.52
CA LEU A 6 -10.13 -35.76 -23.67
C LEU A 6 -9.41 -37.07 -23.34
N MET A 7 -8.34 -37.39 -24.06
CA MET A 7 -7.39 -38.45 -23.68
C MET A 7 -6.10 -37.82 -23.18
N LEU A 8 -5.50 -38.40 -22.15
CA LEU A 8 -4.24 -37.96 -21.60
C LEU A 8 -3.13 -38.98 -21.86
N ASP A 9 -1.90 -38.51 -22.04
CA ASP A 9 -0.70 -39.36 -21.93
C ASP A 9 -0.28 -39.60 -20.47
N ASP A 10 0.81 -40.35 -20.27
CA ASP A 10 1.36 -40.64 -18.94
C ASP A 10 1.84 -39.38 -18.19
N ASN A 11 2.17 -38.31 -18.91
CA ASN A 11 2.54 -37.01 -18.36
C ASN A 11 1.33 -36.09 -18.14
N ARG A 12 0.12 -36.60 -18.35
CA ARG A 12 -1.16 -35.87 -18.28
C ARG A 12 -1.31 -34.77 -19.33
N ASN A 13 -0.56 -34.79 -20.42
CA ASN A 13 -0.81 -33.91 -21.55
C ASN A 13 -2.01 -34.43 -22.35
N ILE A 14 -2.82 -33.52 -22.87
CA ILE A 14 -3.92 -33.89 -23.75
C ILE A 14 -3.37 -34.37 -25.09
N THR A 15 -3.73 -35.59 -25.48
CA THR A 15 -3.31 -36.21 -26.76
C THR A 15 -4.45 -36.34 -27.75
N ASN A 16 -5.69 -36.36 -27.27
CA ASN A 16 -6.87 -36.46 -28.14
C ASN A 16 -8.02 -35.65 -27.55
N PHE A 17 -8.90 -35.19 -28.43
CA PHE A 17 -10.02 -34.31 -28.09
C PHE A 17 -11.25 -34.65 -28.95
N ALA A 18 -12.41 -34.68 -28.32
CA ALA A 18 -13.69 -34.72 -28.99
C ALA A 18 -14.60 -33.65 -28.40
N GLU A 19 -15.17 -32.82 -29.27
CA GLU A 19 -16.13 -31.78 -28.92
C GLU A 19 -17.55 -32.32 -28.79
N TYR A 20 -18.43 -31.54 -28.16
CA TYR A 20 -19.85 -31.81 -28.15
C TYR A 20 -20.43 -31.75 -29.58
N PRO A 21 -21.35 -32.66 -29.98
CA PRO A 21 -21.95 -33.73 -29.17
C PRO A 21 -21.16 -35.05 -29.18
N TYR A 22 -20.14 -35.19 -30.03
CA TYR A 22 -19.38 -36.43 -30.19
C TYR A 22 -18.69 -36.88 -28.90
N SER A 23 -18.31 -35.94 -28.04
CA SER A 23 -17.75 -36.17 -26.70
C SER A 23 -18.58 -37.14 -25.86
N LEU A 24 -19.92 -37.09 -25.99
CA LEU A 24 -20.83 -37.93 -25.20
C LEU A 24 -20.72 -39.42 -25.53
N ASN A 25 -20.27 -39.76 -26.74
CA ASN A 25 -20.09 -41.14 -27.16
C ASN A 25 -18.72 -41.71 -26.72
N GLN A 26 -17.76 -40.85 -26.38
CA GLN A 26 -16.39 -41.25 -26.07
C GLN A 26 -16.22 -41.79 -24.63
N ASP A 27 -17.10 -41.45 -23.71
CA ASP A 27 -17.06 -41.94 -22.30
C ASP A 27 -17.16 -43.47 -22.20
N THR A 28 -17.68 -44.13 -23.24
CA THR A 28 -17.74 -45.60 -23.31
C THR A 28 -16.41 -46.25 -23.72
N SER A 29 -15.44 -45.46 -24.18
CA SER A 29 -14.15 -45.92 -24.69
C SER A 29 -13.04 -45.75 -23.65
N LYS A 30 -12.24 -46.80 -23.43
CA LYS A 30 -11.16 -46.79 -22.43
C LYS A 30 -10.15 -45.65 -22.72
N GLY A 31 -9.85 -44.85 -21.69
CA GLY A 31 -8.84 -43.79 -21.74
C GLY A 31 -9.37 -42.40 -22.05
N TRP A 32 -10.66 -42.26 -22.39
CA TRP A 32 -11.32 -40.96 -22.48
C TRP A 32 -11.80 -40.50 -21.11
N ILE A 33 -11.68 -39.19 -20.87
CA ILE A 33 -12.18 -38.53 -19.67
C ILE A 33 -13.16 -37.46 -20.13
N LEU A 34 -14.40 -37.57 -19.68
CA LEU A 34 -15.45 -36.60 -19.95
C LEU A 34 -15.45 -35.51 -18.88
N VAL A 35 -15.27 -34.26 -19.30
CA VAL A 35 -15.21 -33.10 -18.41
C VAL A 35 -16.14 -31.99 -18.89
N GLU A 36 -16.50 -31.07 -17.99
CA GLU A 36 -17.17 -29.83 -18.39
C GLU A 36 -16.20 -28.97 -19.21
N SER A 37 -16.70 -28.42 -20.32
CA SER A 37 -15.95 -27.48 -21.14
C SER A 37 -15.82 -26.15 -20.42
N ASP A 38 -14.62 -25.56 -20.51
CA ASP A 38 -14.40 -24.19 -20.11
C ASP A 38 -14.51 -23.25 -21.34
N PRO A 39 -15.19 -22.10 -21.27
CA PRO A 39 -15.26 -21.15 -22.37
C PRO A 39 -13.91 -20.59 -22.83
N ALA A 40 -12.92 -20.55 -21.94
CA ALA A 40 -11.56 -20.11 -22.25
C ALA A 40 -10.70 -21.24 -22.85
N PHE A 41 -11.19 -22.49 -22.84
CA PHE A 41 -10.49 -23.60 -23.46
C PHE A 41 -10.42 -23.43 -24.98
N ASN A 42 -9.21 -23.43 -25.52
CA ASN A 42 -8.95 -23.29 -26.94
C ASN A 42 -8.08 -24.45 -27.43
N ILE A 43 -8.57 -25.16 -28.44
CA ILE A 43 -7.86 -26.29 -29.05
C ILE A 43 -6.52 -25.90 -29.68
N SER A 44 -6.39 -24.64 -30.14
CA SER A 44 -5.12 -24.13 -30.70
C SER A 44 -4.00 -24.11 -29.66
N ASP A 45 -4.34 -23.96 -28.38
CA ASP A 45 -3.42 -23.87 -27.26
C ASP A 45 -3.55 -25.07 -26.32
N ILE A 46 -4.03 -26.22 -26.81
CA ILE A 46 -4.35 -27.41 -26.02
C ILE A 46 -3.16 -27.93 -25.20
N SER A 47 -1.93 -27.66 -25.65
CA SER A 47 -0.69 -27.99 -24.94
C SER A 47 -0.51 -27.25 -23.61
N ASN A 48 -1.29 -26.19 -23.36
CA ASN A 48 -1.27 -25.45 -22.10
C ASN A 48 -2.26 -26.01 -21.07
N TRP A 49 -3.03 -27.04 -21.44
CA TRP A 49 -4.14 -27.55 -20.65
C TRP A 49 -3.94 -29.01 -20.24
N THR A 50 -4.52 -29.35 -19.09
CA THR A 50 -4.62 -30.72 -18.59
C THR A 50 -5.92 -30.90 -17.83
N ILE A 51 -6.21 -32.13 -17.41
CA ILE A 51 -7.27 -32.42 -16.46
C ILE A 51 -6.63 -32.61 -15.08
N ARG A 52 -7.11 -31.88 -14.08
CA ARG A 52 -6.67 -32.02 -12.69
C ARG A 52 -7.24 -33.30 -12.07
N GLY A 53 -6.38 -34.11 -11.46
CA GLY A 53 -6.78 -35.43 -10.96
C GLY A 53 -7.70 -35.43 -9.73
N SER A 54 -7.77 -34.32 -8.98
CA SER A 54 -8.57 -34.25 -7.75
C SER A 54 -10.07 -34.04 -8.01
N ASP A 55 -10.43 -33.37 -9.11
CA ASP A 55 -11.80 -32.96 -9.40
C ASP A 55 -12.19 -33.09 -10.88
N ASN A 56 -11.30 -33.64 -11.71
CA ASN A 56 -11.48 -33.80 -13.16
C ASN A 56 -11.84 -32.50 -13.89
N LYS A 57 -11.35 -31.34 -13.41
CA LYS A 57 -11.53 -30.07 -14.11
C LYS A 57 -10.45 -29.83 -15.15
N LEU A 58 -10.83 -29.09 -16.19
CA LEU A 58 -9.92 -28.61 -17.22
C LEU A 58 -9.17 -27.38 -16.69
N VAL A 59 -7.84 -27.46 -16.66
CA VAL A 59 -6.98 -26.50 -15.96
C VAL A 59 -5.76 -26.14 -16.79
N HIS A 60 -5.19 -24.97 -16.55
CA HIS A 60 -3.88 -24.65 -17.10
C HIS A 60 -2.79 -25.46 -16.40
N ILE A 61 -1.84 -25.98 -17.17
CA ILE A 61 -0.71 -26.77 -16.66
C ILE A 61 0.17 -25.93 -15.72
N SER A 62 0.37 -24.64 -16.03
CA SER A 62 1.28 -23.75 -15.31
C SER A 62 0.84 -23.47 -13.87
N SER A 63 -0.46 -23.35 -13.64
CA SER A 63 -1.05 -23.01 -12.33
C SER A 63 -1.75 -24.19 -11.67
N ASN A 64 -2.04 -25.24 -12.44
CA ASN A 64 -2.96 -26.32 -12.07
C ASN A 64 -4.35 -25.78 -11.64
N GLN A 65 -4.76 -24.61 -12.14
CA GLN A 65 -6.00 -23.90 -11.81
C GLN A 65 -6.94 -23.81 -13.01
N THR A 66 -8.26 -23.77 -12.75
CA THR A 66 -9.19 -23.36 -13.80
C THR A 66 -9.04 -21.85 -14.04
N PRO A 67 -9.39 -21.34 -15.22
CA PRO A 67 -9.40 -19.89 -15.48
C PRO A 67 -10.16 -19.08 -14.42
N ASP A 68 -11.29 -19.61 -13.93
CA ASP A 68 -12.07 -18.97 -12.86
C ASP A 68 -11.30 -18.90 -11.53
N GLU A 69 -10.58 -19.97 -11.16
CA GLU A 69 -9.77 -20.00 -9.94
C GLU A 69 -8.56 -19.06 -10.07
N GLU A 70 -7.91 -18.99 -11.24
CA GLU A 70 -6.83 -18.04 -11.52
C GLU A 70 -7.32 -16.59 -11.39
N ASN A 71 -8.47 -16.28 -12.00
CA ASN A 71 -9.09 -14.97 -11.92
C ASN A 71 -9.45 -14.60 -10.48
N GLN A 72 -10.03 -15.54 -9.73
CA GLN A 72 -10.39 -15.31 -8.33
C GLN A 72 -9.15 -15.06 -7.45
N ASN A 73 -8.05 -15.77 -7.70
CA ASN A 73 -6.78 -15.53 -7.02
C ASN A 73 -6.20 -14.17 -7.40
N ALA A 74 -6.20 -13.80 -8.68
CA ALA A 74 -5.72 -12.51 -9.13
C ALA A 74 -6.50 -11.34 -8.50
N ILE A 75 -7.83 -11.43 -8.46
CA ILE A 75 -8.70 -10.45 -7.78
C ILE A 75 -8.39 -10.38 -6.29
N THR A 76 -8.19 -11.53 -5.64
CA THR A 76 -7.86 -11.59 -4.21
C THR A 76 -6.54 -10.89 -3.91
N GLU A 77 -5.49 -11.15 -4.70
CA GLU A 77 -4.19 -10.52 -4.53
C GLU A 77 -4.23 -9.01 -4.80
N LEU A 78 -4.91 -8.57 -5.86
CA LEU A 78 -5.12 -7.15 -6.13
C LEU A 78 -5.89 -6.45 -5.00
N THR A 79 -6.88 -7.13 -4.42
CA THR A 79 -7.65 -6.59 -3.28
C THR A 79 -6.77 -6.43 -2.04
N LYS A 80 -5.94 -7.43 -1.71
CA LYS A 80 -4.98 -7.35 -0.60
C LYS A 80 -3.99 -6.19 -0.82
N GLN A 81 -3.47 -6.04 -2.03
CA GLN A 81 -2.57 -4.94 -2.38
C GLN A 81 -3.24 -3.58 -2.18
N GLY A 82 -4.49 -3.43 -2.65
CA GLY A 82 -5.27 -2.20 -2.46
C GLY A 82 -5.51 -1.86 -0.99
N LEU A 83 -5.87 -2.85 -0.16
CA LEU A 83 -6.06 -2.66 1.28
C LEU A 83 -4.76 -2.22 1.98
N ASN A 84 -3.62 -2.83 1.63
CA ASN A 84 -2.32 -2.44 2.17
C ASN A 84 -1.94 -1.00 1.80
N GLN A 85 -2.24 -0.58 0.57
CA GLN A 85 -2.03 0.81 0.13
C GLN A 85 -2.89 1.79 0.94
N VAL A 86 -4.17 1.48 1.15
CA VAL A 86 -5.07 2.32 1.96
C VAL A 86 -4.57 2.47 3.39
N LEU A 87 -4.15 1.37 4.04
CA LEU A 87 -3.57 1.41 5.39
C LEU A 87 -2.30 2.27 5.45
N THR A 88 -1.41 2.11 4.46
CA THR A 88 -0.17 2.89 4.36
C THR A 88 -0.45 4.39 4.22
N VAL A 89 -1.43 4.75 3.37
CA VAL A 89 -1.85 6.15 3.21
C VAL A 89 -2.40 6.72 4.52
N GLY A 90 -3.22 5.97 5.26
CA GLY A 90 -3.73 6.40 6.57
C GLY A 90 -2.64 6.62 7.62
N GLN A 91 -1.62 5.76 7.64
CA GLN A 91 -0.44 5.92 8.49
C GLN A 91 0.37 7.18 8.13
N ILE A 92 0.60 7.42 6.83
CA ILE A 92 1.29 8.62 6.34
C ILE A 92 0.50 9.89 6.71
N GLN A 93 -0.83 9.89 6.51
CA GLN A 93 -1.69 11.03 6.89
C GLN A 93 -1.60 11.34 8.40
N SER A 94 -1.57 10.29 9.23
CA SER A 94 -1.42 10.44 10.69
C SER A 94 -0.05 11.04 11.04
N ALA A 95 1.03 10.51 10.47
CA ALA A 95 2.38 11.02 10.69
C ALA A 95 2.55 12.48 10.23
N VAL A 96 2.00 12.84 9.06
CA VAL A 96 2.00 14.21 8.54
C VAL A 96 1.24 15.15 9.49
N THR A 97 0.11 14.71 10.03
CA THR A 97 -0.68 15.48 10.99
C THR A 97 0.12 15.75 12.27
N GLU A 98 0.80 14.73 12.80
CA GLU A 98 1.63 14.85 13.99
C GLU A 98 2.82 15.80 13.78
N VAL A 99 3.56 15.63 12.67
CA VAL A 99 4.68 16.52 12.31
C VAL A 99 4.20 17.96 12.11
N THR A 100 3.03 18.15 11.50
CA THR A 100 2.45 19.49 11.32
C THR A 100 2.14 20.13 12.66
N LYS A 101 1.57 19.37 13.62
CA LYS A 101 1.30 19.86 14.97
C LYS A 101 2.59 20.23 15.69
N GLN A 102 3.61 19.37 15.65
CA GLN A 102 4.94 19.65 16.22
C GLN A 102 5.56 20.94 15.64
N ASN A 103 5.47 21.13 14.32
CA ASN A 103 5.97 22.35 13.66
C ASN A 103 5.22 23.61 14.10
N LEU A 104 3.90 23.54 14.30
CA LEU A 104 3.11 24.66 14.82
C LEU A 104 3.47 25.01 16.26
N ASP A 105 3.71 24.01 17.10
CA ASP A 105 4.14 24.20 18.48
C ASP A 105 5.56 24.83 18.52
N LEU A 106 6.50 24.32 17.73
CA LEU A 106 7.84 24.93 17.57
C LEU A 106 7.78 26.37 17.05
N ALA A 107 6.87 26.67 16.13
CA ALA A 107 6.68 28.04 15.64
C ALA A 107 6.18 28.97 16.76
N ARG A 108 5.26 28.50 17.60
CA ARG A 108 4.76 29.24 18.76
C ARG A 108 5.88 29.50 19.77
N ASP A 109 6.66 28.48 20.11
CA ASP A 109 7.77 28.60 21.06
C ASP A 109 8.82 29.59 20.56
N ASN A 110 9.13 29.57 19.26
CA ASN A 110 10.05 30.52 18.65
C ASN A 110 9.55 31.97 18.70
N ILE A 111 8.23 32.20 18.58
CA ILE A 111 7.64 33.52 18.76
C ILE A 111 7.80 33.97 20.21
N GLN A 112 7.51 33.10 21.17
CA GLN A 112 7.65 33.40 22.59
C GLN A 112 9.09 33.75 22.96
N LEU A 113 10.06 32.95 22.52
CA LEU A 113 11.49 33.21 22.77
C LEU A 113 11.95 34.57 22.21
N LYS A 114 11.43 34.99 21.06
CA LYS A 114 11.71 36.32 20.49
C LYS A 114 11.12 37.45 21.34
N GLN A 115 9.92 37.24 21.90
CA GLN A 115 9.30 38.20 22.80
C GLN A 115 10.10 38.31 24.09
N ASP A 116 10.41 37.19 24.75
CA ASP A 116 11.20 37.15 25.99
C ASP A 116 12.56 37.83 25.80
N LYS A 117 13.21 37.60 24.65
CA LYS A 117 14.46 38.27 24.29
C LYS A 117 14.31 39.80 24.23
N THR A 118 13.23 40.28 23.65
CA THR A 118 12.95 41.73 23.52
C THR A 118 12.69 42.36 24.89
N ASP A 119 11.93 41.66 25.75
CA ASP A 119 11.62 42.11 27.09
C ASP A 119 12.88 42.16 27.96
N MET A 120 13.74 41.13 27.88
CA MET A 120 15.04 41.10 28.56
C MET A 120 15.97 42.23 28.09
N GLN A 121 16.05 42.49 26.78
CA GLN A 121 16.87 43.60 26.25
C GLN A 121 16.41 44.96 26.78
N SER A 122 15.10 45.15 26.88
CA SER A 122 14.51 46.38 27.45
C SER A 122 14.84 46.52 28.93
N ALA A 123 14.71 45.45 29.71
CA ALA A 123 15.07 45.44 31.14
C ALA A 123 16.56 45.72 31.37
N ILE A 124 17.46 45.11 30.58
CA ILE A 124 18.90 45.37 30.64
C ILE A 124 19.20 46.84 30.33
N THR A 125 18.56 47.40 29.31
CA THR A 125 18.74 48.81 28.94
C THR A 125 18.34 49.73 30.09
N GLU A 126 17.21 49.45 30.75
CA GLU A 126 16.73 50.26 31.87
C GLU A 126 17.62 50.14 33.10
N LEU A 127 18.04 48.93 33.47
CA LEU A 127 19.02 48.71 34.53
C LEU A 127 20.34 49.43 34.24
N THR A 128 20.80 49.41 32.99
CA THR A 128 22.02 50.11 32.57
C THR A 128 21.90 51.62 32.80
N LYS A 129 20.76 52.23 32.46
CA LYS A 129 20.51 53.66 32.75
C LYS A 129 20.56 53.95 34.25
N GLN A 130 19.88 53.13 35.06
CA GLN A 130 19.85 53.30 36.52
C GLN A 130 21.27 53.23 37.13
N VAL A 131 22.08 52.26 36.68
CA VAL A 131 23.49 52.14 37.11
C VAL A 131 24.30 53.38 36.75
N ILE A 132 24.14 53.92 35.53
CA ILE A 132 24.81 55.15 35.11
C ILE A 132 24.42 56.31 36.02
N THR A 133 23.12 56.50 36.30
CA THR A 133 22.63 57.58 37.17
C THR A 133 23.17 57.47 38.61
N LEU A 134 23.28 56.26 39.16
CA LEU A 134 23.84 56.04 40.50
C LEU A 134 25.36 56.20 40.55
N SER A 135 26.04 55.96 39.42
CA SER A 135 27.51 56.02 39.32
C SER A 135 28.04 57.41 38.98
N THR A 136 27.18 58.31 38.48
CA THR A 136 27.55 59.72 38.31
C THR A 136 27.71 60.38 39.68
N PRO A 137 28.90 60.95 39.99
CA PRO A 137 29.11 61.60 41.28
C PRO A 137 28.12 62.76 41.44
N VAL A 138 27.48 62.84 42.61
CA VAL A 138 26.67 63.99 43.00
C VAL A 138 27.61 65.20 43.02
N SER A 139 27.55 66.02 41.97
CA SER A 139 28.18 67.33 41.98
C SER A 139 27.36 68.18 42.95
N THR A 140 27.73 68.15 44.23
CA THR A 140 27.27 69.15 45.18
C THR A 140 27.76 70.49 44.66
N THR A 141 26.84 71.27 44.11
CA THR A 141 27.04 72.69 43.86
C THR A 141 27.39 73.36 45.18
N GLU A 142 28.67 73.61 45.42
CA GLU A 142 29.10 74.61 46.40
C GLU A 142 28.72 75.98 45.83
N THR A 143 27.61 76.52 46.33
CA THR A 143 27.21 77.91 46.13
C THR A 143 28.17 78.78 46.94
N THR A 144 29.29 79.19 46.36
CA THR A 144 30.16 80.20 46.99
C THR A 144 29.73 81.59 46.56
N THR A 145 28.89 82.20 47.39
CA THR A 145 28.60 83.63 47.39
C THR A 145 29.84 84.40 47.86
N LYS A 146 30.46 85.20 47.00
CA LYS A 146 30.98 86.54 47.30
C LYS A 146 31.51 87.25 46.08
#